data_AF-A0AAX2RAL9-F1
#
_entry.id   AF-A0AAX2RAL9-F1
#
_cell.length_a   1.000
_cell.length_b   1.000
_cell.length_c   1.000
_cell.angle_alpha   90.00
_cell.angle_beta   90.00
_cell.angle_gamma   90.00
#
_symmetry.space_group_name_H-M   'P 1'
#
loop_
_entity.id
_entity.type
_entity.pdbx_description
1 polymer ?
#
loop_
_entity_poly.entity_id
_entity_poly.type
_entity_poly.pdbx_seq_one_letter_code
_entity_poly.pdbx_strand_id
1 'polypeptide(L)'
;MDFSLRPSSDLLRRIEAETGLLTRIRSSSEAKPEVFENYWQPLIDAVADYVQECPLEQICFSEPGGLLRYSLMSGYYALQIGNQQFFTGKHGAEQRRLLVPQYRFAVFYSTLAGIPALMHSRLIVRAGGKTWTPFHAQPALCNWVRAQQTSKFTIEWRLEELKVSPANAVAWAADVVGIGTWQNLAEEVALLAHDAIYRIESTTGESPVTTCVRQAYRTAREFETRAMTGRYQKTTLPDGVTPATIQSFGEQLVAKPTAPSIAVPKPVDATNAPPATTVDSTVDPTGNVEQGASAAATEKAPPEPSPTKPAVSVSSYPPIVLDIFKAICAQEDYEHLRKSCNETESGIVVPVTIFAKHGLPSSKVLQILADNKLLVQISDSRRSAILTKAARALLFPSTP
;
A
#
# COMPACT_ATOMS: atom_id res chain seq x y z
N MET A 1 -18.69 -16.35 0.03
CA MET A 1 -18.99 -15.49 1.20
C MET A 1 -20.07 -14.51 0.79
N ASP A 2 -21.12 -14.34 1.60
CA ASP A 2 -22.29 -13.53 1.26
C ASP A 2 -22.23 -12.16 1.93
N PHE A 3 -22.45 -11.10 1.15
CA PHE A 3 -22.38 -9.72 1.60
C PHE A 3 -23.63 -8.95 1.17
N SER A 4 -23.89 -7.83 1.85
CA SER A 4 -24.97 -6.90 1.51
C SER A 4 -24.40 -5.52 1.22
N LEU A 5 -25.01 -4.82 0.27
CA LEU A 5 -24.64 -3.44 -0.04
C LEU A 5 -24.89 -2.53 1.16
N ARG A 6 -24.01 -1.54 1.30
CA ARG A 6 -24.14 -0.47 2.29
C ARG A 6 -23.90 0.88 1.64
N PRO A 7 -24.53 1.96 2.16
CA PRO A 7 -24.15 3.31 1.79
C PRO A 7 -22.68 3.57 2.14
N SER A 8 -21.95 4.28 1.28
CA SER A 8 -20.57 4.75 1.54
C SER A 8 -20.44 5.43 2.90
N SER A 9 -21.41 6.25 3.30
CA SER A 9 -21.41 6.92 4.61
C SER A 9 -21.44 5.97 5.81
N ASP A 10 -22.12 4.81 5.74
CA ASP A 10 -22.09 3.79 6.81
C ASP A 10 -20.74 3.06 6.83
N LEU A 11 -20.24 2.68 5.65
CA LEU A 11 -18.94 2.01 5.50
C LEU A 11 -17.80 2.87 6.10
N LEU A 12 -17.77 4.15 5.72
CA LEU A 12 -16.76 5.10 6.16
C LEU A 12 -16.88 5.40 7.66
N ARG A 13 -18.10 5.54 8.19
CA ARG A 13 -18.33 5.75 9.64
C ARG A 13 -17.80 4.59 10.46
N ARG A 14 -17.99 3.35 10.01
CA ARG A 14 -17.50 2.15 10.71
C ARG A 14 -15.98 2.12 10.77
N ILE A 15 -15.32 2.36 9.63
CA ILE A 15 -13.86 2.39 9.58
C ILE A 15 -13.32 3.54 10.43
N GLU A 16 -13.98 4.70 10.41
CA GLU A 16 -13.58 5.82 11.25
C GLU A 16 -13.72 5.51 12.73
N ALA A 17 -14.81 4.88 13.16
CA ALA A 17 -15.00 4.48 14.56
C ALA A 17 -13.95 3.46 15.02
N GLU A 18 -13.54 2.53 14.15
CA GLU A 18 -12.54 1.51 14.48
C GLU A 18 -11.10 2.06 14.45
N THR A 19 -10.79 2.91 13.47
CA THR A 19 -9.40 3.25 13.14
C THR A 19 -9.06 4.73 13.23
N GLY A 20 -10.02 5.64 13.17
CA GLY A 20 -9.75 7.09 13.09
C GLY A 20 -8.95 7.49 11.84
N LEU A 21 -8.98 6.69 10.76
CA LEU A 21 -8.17 6.94 9.56
C LEU A 21 -8.63 8.17 8.77
N LEU A 22 -9.93 8.46 8.68
CA LEU A 22 -10.45 9.63 7.95
C LEU A 22 -10.04 10.92 8.65
N THR A 23 -10.12 10.98 9.98
CA THR A 23 -9.61 12.15 10.73
C THR A 23 -8.12 12.37 10.49
N ARG A 24 -7.34 11.27 10.45
CA ARG A 24 -5.90 11.33 10.17
C ARG A 24 -5.58 11.74 8.74
N ILE A 25 -6.33 11.25 7.75
CA ILE A 25 -6.20 11.64 6.33
C ILE A 25 -6.52 13.13 6.18
N ARG A 26 -7.63 13.60 6.74
CA ARG A 26 -8.02 15.02 6.69
C ARG A 26 -6.91 15.90 7.26
N SER A 27 -6.38 15.55 8.43
CA SER A 27 -5.29 16.28 9.07
C SER A 27 -3.98 16.25 8.25
N SER A 28 -3.64 15.08 7.69
CA SER A 28 -2.38 14.88 6.93
C SER A 28 -2.42 15.48 5.52
N SER A 29 -3.62 15.72 4.97
CA SER A 29 -3.79 16.32 3.64
C SER A 29 -3.32 17.78 3.59
N GLU A 30 -3.33 18.48 4.73
CA GLU A 30 -3.14 19.93 4.85
C GLU A 30 -4.08 20.75 3.92
N ALA A 31 -5.15 20.14 3.41
CA ALA A 31 -6.14 20.81 2.58
C ALA A 31 -7.05 21.67 3.47
N LYS A 32 -7.48 22.82 2.95
CA LYS A 32 -8.58 23.58 3.55
C LYS A 32 -9.85 22.72 3.53
N PRO A 33 -10.77 22.87 4.49
CA PRO A 33 -11.99 22.06 4.56
C PRO A 33 -12.76 22.01 3.24
N GLU A 34 -12.99 23.16 2.60
CA GLU A 34 -13.69 23.24 1.31
C GLU A 34 -12.96 22.49 0.17
N VAL A 35 -11.63 22.51 0.16
CA VAL A 35 -10.83 21.78 -0.83
C VAL A 35 -10.89 20.28 -0.56
N PHE A 36 -10.88 19.88 0.71
CA PHE A 36 -11.01 18.49 1.10
C PHE A 36 -12.37 17.93 0.64
N GLU A 37 -13.47 18.62 0.95
CA GLU A 37 -14.82 18.17 0.59
C GLU A 37 -15.07 18.17 -0.94
N ASN A 38 -14.39 19.04 -1.71
CA ASN A 38 -14.57 19.09 -3.17
C ASN A 38 -13.71 18.09 -3.95
N TYR A 39 -12.53 17.70 -3.45
CA TYR A 39 -11.58 16.87 -4.20
C TYR A 39 -11.23 15.55 -3.53
N TRP A 40 -11.15 15.52 -2.19
CA TRP A 40 -10.67 14.36 -1.45
C TRP A 40 -11.83 13.46 -1.02
N GLN A 41 -12.88 14.05 -0.45
CA GLN A 41 -14.06 13.32 0.01
C GLN A 41 -14.76 12.56 -1.12
N PRO A 42 -14.98 13.14 -2.33
CA PRO A 42 -15.64 12.42 -3.42
C PRO A 42 -14.84 11.20 -3.90
N LEU A 43 -13.51 11.28 -3.88
CA LEU A 43 -12.64 10.15 -4.19
C LEU A 43 -12.77 9.04 -3.13
N ILE A 44 -12.79 9.41 -1.85
CA ILE A 44 -12.97 8.46 -0.74
C ILE A 44 -14.34 7.77 -0.84
N ASP A 45 -15.40 8.53 -1.10
CA ASP A 45 -16.76 8.01 -1.25
C ASP A 45 -16.87 7.09 -2.47
N ALA A 46 -16.28 7.48 -3.60
CA ALA A 46 -16.28 6.67 -4.81
C ALA A 46 -15.55 5.34 -4.61
N VAL A 47 -14.40 5.33 -3.91
CA VAL A 47 -13.72 4.08 -3.55
C VAL A 47 -14.58 3.23 -2.62
N ALA A 48 -15.24 3.82 -1.62
CA ALA A 48 -16.13 3.09 -0.72
C ALA A 48 -17.31 2.45 -1.48
N ASP A 49 -17.92 3.18 -2.41
CA ASP A 49 -18.99 2.68 -3.28
C ASP A 49 -18.50 1.58 -4.23
N TYR A 50 -17.25 1.67 -4.69
CA TYR A 50 -16.62 0.69 -5.56
C TYR A 50 -16.28 -0.63 -4.85
N VAL A 51 -15.73 -0.57 -3.64
CA VAL A 51 -15.19 -1.76 -2.96
C VAL A 51 -16.18 -2.39 -1.97
N GLN A 52 -17.14 -1.63 -1.43
CA GLN A 52 -18.11 -2.10 -0.43
C GLN A 52 -17.43 -2.83 0.74
N GLU A 53 -18.05 -3.89 1.27
CA GLU A 53 -17.51 -4.72 2.36
C GLU A 53 -16.52 -5.81 1.89
N CYS A 54 -15.92 -5.68 0.70
CA CYS A 54 -15.03 -6.72 0.21
C CYS A 54 -13.77 -6.85 1.08
N PRO A 55 -13.29 -8.09 1.34
CA PRO A 55 -11.97 -8.32 1.92
C PRO A 55 -10.88 -8.09 0.87
N LEU A 56 -9.62 -7.97 1.27
CA LEU A 56 -8.50 -7.81 0.32
C LEU A 56 -7.68 -9.10 0.16
N GLU A 57 -7.34 -9.78 1.26
CA GLU A 57 -6.58 -11.04 1.26
C GLU A 57 -7.20 -12.03 2.26
N GLN A 58 -6.75 -13.29 2.20
CA GLN A 58 -7.25 -14.36 3.08
C GLN A 58 -6.72 -14.25 4.51
N ILE A 59 -5.57 -13.59 4.71
CA ILE A 59 -4.88 -13.53 6.01
C ILE A 59 -4.96 -12.10 6.58
N CYS A 60 -4.34 -11.12 5.91
CA CYS A 60 -4.46 -9.71 6.30
C CYS A 60 -5.67 -9.06 5.60
N PHE A 61 -6.40 -8.18 6.28
CA PHE A 61 -7.63 -7.57 5.74
C PHE A 61 -8.65 -8.59 5.22
N SER A 62 -8.81 -9.69 5.96
CA SER A 62 -9.74 -10.77 5.63
C SER A 62 -11.17 -10.49 6.13
N GLU A 63 -11.32 -9.50 7.00
CA GLU A 63 -12.59 -9.04 7.53
C GLU A 63 -13.46 -8.33 6.47
N PRO A 64 -14.79 -8.30 6.66
CA PRO A 64 -15.67 -7.45 5.88
C PRO A 64 -15.23 -5.98 5.93
N GLY A 65 -15.06 -5.36 4.77
CA GLY A 65 -14.54 -3.99 4.65
C GLY A 65 -13.01 -3.86 4.72
N GLY A 66 -12.28 -4.99 4.82
CA GLY A 66 -10.82 -5.01 4.86
C GLY A 66 -10.18 -4.31 3.66
N LEU A 67 -10.78 -4.40 2.46
CA LEU A 67 -10.30 -3.69 1.27
C LEU A 67 -10.44 -2.18 1.40
N LEU A 68 -11.56 -1.67 1.93
CA LEU A 68 -11.75 -0.24 2.16
C LEU A 68 -10.80 0.27 3.25
N ARG A 69 -10.63 -0.49 4.33
CA ARG A 69 -9.67 -0.18 5.39
C ARG A 69 -8.24 -0.11 4.86
N TYR A 70 -7.84 -1.08 4.04
CA TYR A 70 -6.53 -1.06 3.36
C TYR A 70 -6.37 0.16 2.44
N SER A 71 -7.42 0.51 1.71
CA SER A 71 -7.41 1.66 0.79
C SER A 71 -7.14 2.97 1.53
N LEU A 72 -7.89 3.21 2.61
CA LEU A 72 -7.73 4.40 3.44
C LEU A 72 -6.38 4.40 4.17
N MET A 73 -5.95 3.26 4.68
CA MET A 73 -4.66 3.16 5.37
C MET A 73 -3.49 3.39 4.41
N SER A 74 -3.56 2.84 3.19
CA SER A 74 -2.57 3.11 2.14
C SER A 74 -2.57 4.59 1.76
N GLY A 75 -3.74 5.20 1.58
CA GLY A 75 -3.84 6.65 1.32
C GLY A 75 -3.24 7.49 2.45
N TYR A 76 -3.49 7.15 3.70
CA TYR A 76 -2.86 7.80 4.85
C TYR A 76 -1.34 7.69 4.82
N TYR A 77 -0.78 6.49 4.60
CA TYR A 77 0.67 6.33 4.50
C TYR A 77 1.27 7.03 3.28
N ALA A 78 0.54 7.10 2.16
CA ALA A 78 0.97 7.85 0.98
C ALA A 78 1.12 9.35 1.30
N LEU A 79 0.21 9.91 2.11
CA LEU A 79 0.34 11.30 2.60
C LEU A 79 1.53 11.46 3.54
N GLN A 80 1.71 10.56 4.50
CA GLN A 80 2.81 10.63 5.45
C GLN A 80 4.18 10.58 4.75
N ILE A 81 4.33 9.67 3.79
CA ILE A 81 5.55 9.54 3.00
C ILE A 81 5.69 10.74 2.06
N GLY A 82 4.63 11.11 1.35
CA GLY A 82 4.62 12.23 0.41
C GLY A 82 4.96 13.57 1.07
N ASN A 83 4.46 13.83 2.29
CA ASN A 83 4.76 15.05 3.04
C ASN A 83 6.25 15.18 3.42
N GLN A 84 7.00 14.08 3.42
CA GLN A 84 8.45 14.06 3.66
C GLN A 84 9.25 14.14 2.36
N GLN A 85 8.61 13.94 1.20
CA GLN A 85 9.27 13.97 -0.09
C GLN A 85 9.35 15.38 -0.66
N PHE A 86 10.49 15.66 -1.31
CA PHE A 86 10.70 16.90 -2.01
C PHE A 86 10.42 16.74 -3.50
N PHE A 87 9.16 16.95 -3.91
CA PHE A 87 8.72 16.77 -5.30
C PHE A 87 9.17 17.89 -6.25
N THR A 88 9.39 19.09 -5.73
CA THR A 88 9.50 20.31 -6.53
C THR A 88 10.93 20.85 -6.60
N GLY A 89 11.93 19.96 -6.66
CA GLY A 89 13.34 20.31 -6.53
C GLY A 89 13.90 21.30 -7.53
N LYS A 90 13.22 21.50 -8.66
CA LYS A 90 13.62 22.41 -9.73
C LYS A 90 12.93 23.78 -9.66
N HIS A 91 11.95 23.96 -8.77
CA HIS A 91 11.07 25.14 -8.78
C HIS A 91 11.44 26.18 -7.71
N GLY A 92 11.24 27.46 -8.04
CA GLY A 92 11.32 28.58 -7.10
C GLY A 92 10.23 28.53 -6.01
N ALA A 93 10.38 29.32 -4.95
CA ALA A 93 9.50 29.28 -3.77
C ALA A 93 7.99 29.49 -4.10
N GLU A 94 7.67 30.46 -4.95
CA GLU A 94 6.28 30.74 -5.38
C GLU A 94 5.64 29.55 -6.11
N GLN A 95 6.35 28.99 -7.09
CA GLN A 95 5.86 27.83 -7.83
C GLN A 95 5.71 26.59 -6.92
N ARG A 96 6.61 26.42 -5.93
CA ARG A 96 6.47 25.35 -4.93
C ARG A 96 5.21 25.49 -4.09
N ARG A 97 4.85 26.71 -3.69
CA ARG A 97 3.62 26.98 -2.92
C ARG A 97 2.35 26.55 -3.68
N LEU A 98 2.37 26.62 -5.00
CA LEU A 98 1.26 26.19 -5.87
C LEU A 98 1.25 24.68 -6.12
N LEU A 99 2.43 24.07 -6.34
CA LEU A 99 2.53 22.66 -6.75
C LEU A 99 2.50 21.67 -5.57
N VAL A 100 3.03 22.02 -4.40
CA VAL A 100 3.11 21.08 -3.25
C VAL A 100 1.73 20.51 -2.85
N PRO A 101 0.65 21.31 -2.71
CA PRO A 101 -0.68 20.76 -2.43
C PRO A 101 -1.17 19.79 -3.51
N GLN A 102 -0.81 20.04 -4.78
CA GLN A 102 -1.19 19.21 -5.91
C GLN A 102 -0.45 17.86 -5.88
N TYR A 103 0.85 17.85 -5.56
CA TYR A 103 1.61 16.62 -5.39
C TYR A 103 1.09 15.76 -4.23
N ARG A 104 0.63 16.37 -3.13
CA ARG A 104 -0.02 15.66 -2.02
C ARG A 104 -1.30 14.97 -2.47
N PHE A 105 -2.14 15.70 -3.21
CA PHE A 105 -3.33 15.10 -3.79
C PHE A 105 -2.98 14.00 -4.78
N ALA A 106 -1.96 14.20 -5.63
CA ALA A 106 -1.52 13.19 -6.60
C ALA A 106 -1.11 11.87 -5.94
N VAL A 107 -0.29 11.88 -4.88
CA VAL A 107 0.11 10.63 -4.20
C VAL A 107 -1.08 9.93 -3.56
N PHE A 108 -1.99 10.68 -2.96
CA PHE A 108 -3.21 10.12 -2.36
C PHE A 108 -4.12 9.52 -3.43
N TYR A 109 -4.39 10.31 -4.48
CA TYR A 109 -5.17 9.91 -5.63
C TYR A 109 -4.65 8.61 -6.24
N SER A 110 -3.37 8.56 -6.62
CA SER A 110 -2.79 7.41 -7.32
C SER A 110 -2.85 6.13 -6.49
N THR A 111 -2.80 6.29 -5.16
CA THR A 111 -2.96 5.19 -4.20
C THR A 111 -4.40 4.69 -4.14
N LEU A 112 -5.39 5.57 -4.13
CA LEU A 112 -6.80 5.15 -4.09
C LEU A 112 -7.29 4.65 -5.46
N ALA A 113 -6.82 5.27 -6.55
CA ALA A 113 -7.14 4.91 -7.92
C ALA A 113 -6.62 3.52 -8.33
N GLY A 114 -5.59 2.99 -7.66
CA GLY A 114 -5.10 1.63 -7.91
C GLY A 114 -5.90 0.53 -7.22
N ILE A 115 -6.81 0.87 -6.29
CA ILE A 115 -7.58 -0.10 -5.51
C ILE A 115 -8.51 -0.97 -6.36
N PRO A 116 -9.25 -0.45 -7.36
CA PRO A 116 -10.03 -1.29 -8.28
C PRO A 116 -9.20 -2.41 -8.91
N ALA A 117 -7.97 -2.10 -9.34
CA ALA A 117 -7.09 -3.09 -9.95
C ALA A 117 -6.67 -4.17 -8.95
N LEU A 118 -6.36 -3.81 -7.70
CA LEU A 118 -6.08 -4.77 -6.62
C LEU A 118 -7.29 -5.67 -6.33
N MET A 119 -8.49 -5.11 -6.37
CA MET A 119 -9.72 -5.86 -6.15
C MET A 119 -9.93 -6.90 -7.25
N HIS A 120 -9.90 -6.47 -8.51
CA HIS A 120 -10.13 -7.33 -9.66
C HIS A 120 -9.01 -8.36 -9.87
N SER A 121 -7.79 -8.08 -9.42
CA SER A 121 -6.68 -9.03 -9.48
C SER A 121 -6.93 -10.27 -8.62
N ARG A 122 -7.70 -10.14 -7.53
CA ARG A 122 -7.83 -11.19 -6.49
C ARG A 122 -9.22 -11.75 -6.31
N LEU A 123 -10.24 -10.94 -6.56
CA LEU A 123 -11.63 -11.30 -6.28
C LEU A 123 -12.42 -11.56 -7.57
N ILE A 124 -13.38 -12.45 -7.45
CA ILE A 124 -14.51 -12.59 -8.35
C ILE A 124 -15.76 -12.25 -7.54
N VAL A 125 -16.51 -11.25 -8.01
CA VAL A 125 -17.76 -10.84 -7.36
C VAL A 125 -18.93 -11.28 -8.23
N ARG A 126 -19.96 -11.86 -7.61
CA ARG A 126 -21.18 -12.31 -8.29
C ARG A 126 -22.43 -11.75 -7.62
N ALA A 127 -23.43 -11.43 -8.43
CA ALA A 127 -24.76 -11.05 -7.96
C ALA A 127 -25.79 -11.37 -9.05
N GLY A 128 -27.00 -11.81 -8.65
CA GLY A 128 -28.06 -12.14 -9.61
C GLY A 128 -27.65 -13.18 -10.66
N GLY A 129 -26.78 -14.13 -10.31
CA GLY A 129 -26.26 -15.16 -11.22
C GLY A 129 -25.22 -14.67 -12.24
N LYS A 130 -24.82 -13.39 -12.21
CA LYS A 130 -23.80 -12.81 -13.09
C LYS A 130 -22.50 -12.52 -12.35
N THR A 131 -21.42 -12.39 -13.11
CA THR A 131 -20.10 -11.98 -12.60
C THR A 131 -19.86 -10.51 -12.92
N TRP A 132 -19.43 -9.75 -11.92
CA TRP A 132 -19.04 -8.35 -12.11
C TRP A 132 -17.66 -8.23 -12.74
N THR A 133 -17.51 -7.24 -13.61
CA THR A 133 -16.25 -6.89 -14.26
C THR A 133 -16.15 -5.36 -14.30
N PRO A 134 -14.94 -4.79 -14.42
CA PRO A 134 -14.78 -3.34 -14.47
C PRO A 134 -15.27 -2.71 -15.79
N PHE A 135 -15.65 -3.50 -16.80
CA PHE A 135 -16.02 -3.02 -18.14
C PHE A 135 -17.50 -2.61 -18.29
N HIS A 136 -18.22 -2.41 -17.19
CA HIS A 136 -19.62 -1.99 -17.23
C HIS A 136 -19.73 -0.46 -17.23
N ALA A 137 -20.79 0.08 -17.86
CA ALA A 137 -21.05 1.53 -17.91
C ALA A 137 -21.24 2.19 -16.53
N GLN A 138 -21.60 1.41 -15.51
CA GLN A 138 -21.67 1.84 -14.11
C GLN A 138 -20.75 0.92 -13.30
N PRO A 139 -19.47 1.32 -13.16
CA PRO A 139 -18.41 0.41 -12.78
C PRO A 139 -18.38 0.16 -11.28
N ALA A 140 -18.83 1.10 -10.43
CA ALA A 140 -18.91 0.91 -8.99
C ALA A 140 -19.76 -0.32 -8.61
N LEU A 141 -19.24 -1.15 -7.69
CA LEU A 141 -19.91 -2.40 -7.30
C LEU A 141 -21.33 -2.16 -6.80
N CYS A 142 -21.55 -1.12 -5.99
CA CYS A 142 -22.89 -0.80 -5.49
C CYS A 142 -23.91 -0.59 -6.61
N ASN A 143 -23.51 0.11 -7.68
CA ASN A 143 -24.39 0.41 -8.81
C ASN A 143 -24.62 -0.83 -9.65
N TRP A 144 -23.59 -1.63 -9.88
CA TRP A 144 -23.71 -2.87 -10.63
C TRP A 144 -24.60 -3.91 -9.92
N VAL A 145 -24.45 -4.07 -8.60
CA VAL A 145 -25.29 -5.00 -7.81
C VAL A 145 -26.75 -4.55 -7.82
N ARG A 146 -27.02 -3.25 -7.63
CA ARG A 146 -28.38 -2.68 -7.74
C ARG A 146 -28.98 -2.89 -9.14
N ALA A 147 -28.17 -2.79 -10.20
CA ALA A 147 -28.62 -3.08 -11.56
C ALA A 147 -29.02 -4.55 -11.78
N GLN A 148 -28.56 -5.47 -10.92
CA GLN A 148 -29.04 -6.87 -10.89
C GLN A 148 -30.31 -7.05 -10.04
N GLN A 149 -30.98 -5.97 -9.62
CA GLN A 149 -32.19 -5.98 -8.80
C GLN A 149 -32.02 -6.72 -7.47
N THR A 150 -30.83 -6.65 -6.89
CA THR A 150 -30.51 -7.26 -5.59
C THR A 150 -29.72 -6.28 -4.73
N SER A 151 -29.69 -6.53 -3.42
CA SER A 151 -28.81 -5.86 -2.46
C SER A 151 -27.71 -6.78 -1.94
N LYS A 152 -27.64 -8.02 -2.43
CA LYS A 152 -26.70 -9.04 -1.99
C LYS A 152 -25.75 -9.45 -3.11
N PHE A 153 -24.52 -9.74 -2.74
CA PHE A 153 -23.50 -10.25 -3.65
C PHE A 153 -22.62 -11.27 -2.94
N THR A 154 -21.96 -12.12 -3.71
CA THR A 154 -21.04 -13.13 -3.21
C THR A 154 -19.64 -12.89 -3.74
N ILE A 155 -18.66 -13.27 -2.94
CA ILE A 155 -17.24 -13.18 -3.28
C ILE A 155 -16.62 -14.57 -3.32
N GLU A 156 -15.84 -14.79 -4.37
CA GLU A 156 -14.96 -15.94 -4.59
C GLU A 156 -13.52 -15.44 -4.75
N TRP A 157 -12.56 -16.13 -4.13
CA TRP A 157 -11.14 -15.87 -4.37
C TRP A 157 -10.73 -16.45 -5.71
N ARG A 158 -9.93 -15.71 -6.48
CA ARG A 158 -9.29 -16.28 -7.66
C ARG A 158 -8.24 -17.31 -7.23
N LEU A 159 -8.16 -18.41 -7.98
CA LEU A 159 -7.12 -19.42 -7.78
C LEU A 159 -5.74 -18.91 -8.23
N GLU A 160 -5.72 -18.08 -9.27
CA GLU A 160 -4.53 -17.38 -9.75
C GLU A 160 -4.83 -15.88 -9.86
N GLU A 161 -3.89 -15.05 -9.42
CA GLU A 161 -4.03 -13.60 -9.50
C GLU A 161 -4.15 -13.15 -10.96
N LEU A 162 -5.22 -12.42 -11.27
CA LEU A 162 -5.42 -11.85 -12.60
C LEU A 162 -4.36 -10.79 -12.84
N LYS A 163 -3.58 -10.95 -13.92
CA LYS A 163 -2.57 -9.98 -14.33
C LYS A 163 -3.22 -8.71 -14.87
N VAL A 164 -3.30 -7.69 -14.02
CA VAL A 164 -3.77 -6.36 -14.39
C VAL A 164 -2.57 -5.51 -14.79
N SER A 165 -2.57 -4.97 -16.01
CA SER A 165 -1.53 -4.02 -16.43
C SER A 165 -1.82 -2.62 -15.84
N PRO A 166 -0.79 -1.76 -15.67
CA PRO A 166 -1.02 -0.37 -15.26
C PRO A 166 -1.98 0.39 -16.19
N ALA A 167 -1.94 0.10 -17.50
CA ALA A 167 -2.87 0.71 -18.46
C ALA A 167 -4.34 0.35 -18.17
N ASN A 168 -4.62 -0.91 -17.83
CA ASN A 168 -5.96 -1.34 -17.42
C ASN A 168 -6.37 -0.65 -16.12
N ALA A 169 -5.46 -0.55 -15.15
CA ALA A 169 -5.74 0.11 -13.88
C ALA A 169 -6.06 1.61 -14.07
N VAL A 170 -5.34 2.31 -14.94
CA VAL A 170 -5.62 3.71 -15.29
C VAL A 170 -7.00 3.84 -15.96
N ALA A 171 -7.34 2.94 -16.89
CA ALA A 171 -8.66 2.94 -17.52
C ALA A 171 -9.78 2.77 -16.49
N TRP A 172 -9.61 1.85 -15.54
CA TRP A 172 -10.59 1.61 -14.46
C TRP A 172 -10.58 2.69 -13.37
N ALA A 173 -9.54 3.52 -13.28
CA ALA A 173 -9.49 4.64 -12.34
C ALA A 173 -10.37 5.81 -12.80
N ALA A 174 -10.46 6.06 -14.10
CA ALA A 174 -11.32 7.12 -14.68
C ALA A 174 -12.80 6.95 -14.31
N ASP A 175 -13.18 5.70 -14.08
CA ASP A 175 -14.50 5.24 -13.67
C ASP A 175 -14.81 5.48 -12.18
N VAL A 176 -13.77 5.57 -11.33
CA VAL A 176 -13.88 5.91 -9.91
C VAL A 176 -13.84 7.42 -9.70
N VAL A 177 -13.07 8.13 -10.52
CA VAL A 177 -12.80 9.55 -10.31
C VAL A 177 -13.07 10.28 -11.60
N GLY A 178 -14.24 10.92 -11.67
CA GLY A 178 -14.75 11.53 -12.89
C GLY A 178 -13.73 12.44 -13.58
N ILE A 179 -13.80 12.47 -14.92
CA ILE A 179 -12.84 13.11 -15.84
C ILE A 179 -12.50 14.57 -15.46
N GLY A 180 -13.42 15.28 -14.78
CA GLY A 180 -13.23 16.66 -14.34
C GLY A 180 -12.26 16.89 -13.17
N THR A 181 -11.87 15.83 -12.45
CA THR A 181 -11.03 15.94 -11.24
C THR A 181 -9.67 16.58 -11.51
N TRP A 182 -9.18 16.47 -12.73
CA TRP A 182 -7.85 16.93 -13.14
C TRP A 182 -7.81 18.35 -13.69
N GLN A 183 -8.95 18.99 -13.94
CA GLN A 183 -9.02 20.27 -14.65
C GLN A 183 -8.27 21.41 -13.92
N ASN A 184 -8.11 21.29 -12.61
CA ASN A 184 -7.49 22.32 -11.76
C ASN A 184 -6.07 21.94 -11.30
N LEU A 185 -5.50 20.85 -11.82
CA LEU A 185 -4.15 20.38 -11.52
C LEU A 185 -3.20 20.77 -12.66
N ALA A 186 -1.95 21.06 -12.31
CA ALA A 186 -0.89 21.23 -13.27
C ALA A 186 -0.72 19.92 -14.06
N GLU A 187 -0.59 20.05 -15.37
CA GLU A 187 -0.53 18.91 -16.28
C GLU A 187 0.59 17.93 -15.90
N GLU A 188 1.77 18.45 -15.51
CA GLU A 188 2.89 17.63 -15.05
C GLU A 188 2.55 16.77 -13.82
N VAL A 189 1.76 17.30 -12.90
CA VAL A 189 1.35 16.61 -11.68
C VAL A 189 0.30 15.55 -12.02
N ALA A 190 -0.66 15.89 -12.89
CA ALA A 190 -1.67 14.96 -13.35
C ALA A 190 -1.04 13.76 -14.09
N LEU A 191 -0.07 14.00 -14.98
CA LEU A 191 0.65 12.93 -15.68
C LEU A 191 1.38 12.00 -14.71
N LEU A 192 2.12 12.56 -13.75
CA LEU A 192 2.81 11.78 -12.72
C LEU A 192 1.85 10.97 -11.85
N ALA A 193 0.67 11.53 -11.55
CA ALA A 193 -0.35 10.82 -10.79
C ALA A 193 -0.87 9.60 -11.55
N HIS A 194 -1.23 9.76 -12.83
CA HIS A 194 -1.70 8.65 -13.67
C HIS A 194 -0.62 7.58 -13.84
N ASP A 195 0.63 7.99 -14.07
CA ASP A 195 1.77 7.07 -14.20
C ASP A 195 2.07 6.32 -12.90
N ALA A 196 1.62 6.79 -11.74
CA ALA A 196 1.81 6.11 -10.47
C ALA A 196 0.70 5.10 -10.14
N ILE A 197 -0.43 5.10 -10.87
CA ILE A 197 -1.55 4.19 -10.62
C ILE A 197 -1.10 2.74 -10.82
N TYR A 198 -1.30 1.94 -9.78
CA TYR A 198 -1.07 0.48 -9.80
C TYR A 198 0.35 0.04 -10.22
N ARG A 199 1.38 0.82 -9.84
CA ARG A 199 2.80 0.43 -10.01
C ARG A 199 3.31 -0.36 -8.79
N ILE A 200 3.01 -1.66 -8.77
CA ILE A 200 3.38 -2.53 -7.64
C ILE A 200 4.88 -2.92 -7.69
N GLU A 201 5.39 -3.15 -8.90
CA GLU A 201 6.79 -3.53 -9.13
C GLU A 201 7.69 -2.29 -9.25
N SER A 202 8.90 -2.38 -8.70
CA SER A 202 9.88 -1.31 -8.79
C SER A 202 10.59 -1.31 -10.14
N THR A 203 10.60 -0.17 -10.80
CA THR A 203 11.31 0.11 -12.05
C THR A 203 12.47 1.09 -11.80
N THR A 204 13.55 0.97 -12.56
CA THR A 204 14.66 1.92 -12.48
C THR A 204 14.20 3.30 -13.00
N GLY A 205 14.50 4.37 -12.27
CA GLY A 205 14.14 5.74 -12.69
C GLY A 205 12.68 6.12 -12.41
N GLU A 206 12.03 5.45 -11.46
CA GLU A 206 10.67 5.79 -11.01
C GLU A 206 10.55 7.23 -10.53
N SER A 207 9.40 7.83 -10.79
CA SER A 207 9.07 9.12 -10.21
C SER A 207 8.96 9.03 -8.67
N PRO A 208 9.19 10.14 -7.95
CA PRO A 208 8.97 10.17 -6.50
C PRO A 208 7.52 9.82 -6.12
N VAL A 209 6.52 10.22 -6.94
CA VAL A 209 5.10 9.90 -6.71
C VAL A 209 4.89 8.39 -6.78
N THR A 210 5.42 7.73 -7.82
CA THR A 210 5.36 6.26 -7.97
C THR A 210 6.01 5.55 -6.79
N THR A 211 7.16 6.05 -6.33
CA THR A 211 7.86 5.49 -5.16
C THR A 211 7.01 5.61 -3.90
N CYS A 212 6.39 6.79 -3.66
CA CYS A 212 5.50 7.00 -2.51
C CYS A 212 4.33 6.03 -2.51
N VAL A 213 3.62 5.92 -3.63
CA VAL A 213 2.44 5.04 -3.77
C VAL A 213 2.82 3.59 -3.49
N ARG A 214 3.92 3.12 -4.10
CA ARG A 214 4.41 1.75 -3.91
C ARG A 214 4.83 1.48 -2.46
N GLN A 215 5.51 2.42 -1.82
CA GLN A 215 5.88 2.31 -0.41
C GLN A 215 4.64 2.30 0.49
N ALA A 216 3.67 3.17 0.23
CA ALA A 216 2.43 3.26 1.00
C ALA A 216 1.65 1.94 1.01
N TYR A 217 1.50 1.29 -0.15
CA TYR A 217 0.88 -0.04 -0.24
C TYR A 217 1.61 -1.09 0.60
N ARG A 218 2.95 -1.08 0.61
CA ARG A 218 3.76 -2.02 1.40
C ARG A 218 3.63 -1.73 2.89
N THR A 219 3.80 -0.48 3.30
CA THR A 219 3.70 -0.07 4.70
C THR A 219 2.33 -0.38 5.28
N ALA A 220 1.23 -0.16 4.53
CA ALA A 220 -0.10 -0.53 4.98
C ALA A 220 -0.25 -2.05 5.22
N ARG A 221 0.29 -2.89 4.32
CA ARG A 221 0.29 -4.36 4.52
C ARG A 221 1.16 -4.81 5.68
N GLU A 222 2.37 -4.27 5.78
CA GLU A 222 3.32 -4.60 6.84
C GLU A 222 2.77 -4.22 8.22
N PHE A 223 2.15 -3.05 8.32
CA PHE A 223 1.51 -2.60 9.56
C PHE A 223 0.41 -3.57 10.01
N GLU A 224 -0.50 -3.95 9.11
CA GLU A 224 -1.58 -4.87 9.45
C GLU A 224 -1.06 -6.27 9.77
N THR A 225 -0.09 -6.77 9.00
CA THR A 225 0.54 -8.07 9.25
C THR A 225 1.20 -8.11 10.63
N ARG A 226 1.86 -7.03 11.03
CA ARG A 226 2.46 -6.88 12.37
C ARG A 226 1.40 -6.77 13.46
N ALA A 227 0.32 -6.04 13.22
CA ALA A 227 -0.79 -5.95 14.17
C ALA A 227 -1.44 -7.32 14.41
N MET A 228 -1.66 -8.10 13.35
CA MET A 228 -2.19 -9.46 13.43
C MET A 228 -1.23 -10.42 14.17
N THR A 229 0.05 -10.46 13.81
CA THR A 229 1.03 -11.31 14.51
C THR A 229 1.16 -10.95 15.99
N GLY A 230 1.08 -9.65 16.33
CA GLY A 230 1.02 -9.19 17.71
C GLY A 230 -0.23 -9.64 18.46
N ARG A 231 -1.40 -9.68 17.80
CA ARG A 231 -2.65 -10.23 18.38
C ARG A 231 -2.53 -11.74 18.67
N TYR A 232 -1.91 -12.50 17.76
CA TYR A 232 -1.65 -13.93 17.98
C TYR A 232 -0.63 -14.18 19.10
N GLN A 233 0.44 -13.38 19.20
CA GLN A 233 1.41 -13.51 20.29
C GLN A 233 0.82 -13.14 21.66
N LYS A 234 -0.12 -12.19 21.70
CA LYS A 234 -0.79 -11.78 22.95
C LYS A 234 -1.91 -12.74 23.36
N THR A 235 -2.38 -13.59 22.45
CA THR A 235 -3.19 -14.76 22.78
C THR A 235 -2.24 -15.88 23.22
N THR A 236 -1.66 -15.74 24.41
CA THR A 236 -0.98 -16.86 25.07
C THR A 236 -1.98 -18.02 25.14
N LEU A 237 -1.53 -19.23 24.78
CA LEU A 237 -2.33 -20.43 25.00
C LEU A 237 -2.83 -20.44 26.45
N PRO A 238 -4.07 -20.87 26.72
CA PRO A 238 -4.56 -21.02 28.08
C PRO A 238 -3.53 -21.79 28.91
N ASP A 239 -3.25 -21.32 30.13
CA ASP A 239 -2.35 -21.99 31.07
C ASP A 239 -2.82 -23.45 31.25
N GLY A 240 -2.15 -24.38 30.55
CA GLY A 240 -2.56 -25.79 30.48
C GLY A 240 -2.39 -26.46 29.13
N VAL A 241 -2.26 -25.71 28.02
CA VAL A 241 -1.96 -26.30 26.71
C VAL A 241 -0.44 -26.40 26.53
N THR A 242 0.12 -27.52 27.00
CA THR A 242 1.51 -27.88 26.74
C THR A 242 1.60 -28.68 25.43
N PRO A 243 2.79 -28.78 24.80
CA PRO A 243 3.01 -29.68 23.67
C PRO A 243 2.57 -31.12 23.99
N ALA A 244 2.73 -31.57 25.24
CA ALA A 244 2.26 -32.87 25.70
C ALA A 244 0.72 -33.00 25.70
N THR A 245 0.00 -31.93 26.06
CA THR A 245 -1.47 -31.90 26.00
C THR A 245 -1.97 -32.02 24.55
N ILE A 246 -1.33 -31.31 23.61
CA ILE A 246 -1.67 -31.37 22.17
C ILE A 246 -1.36 -32.77 21.60
N GLN A 247 -0.24 -33.36 22.00
CA GLN A 247 0.19 -34.68 21.56
C GLN A 247 -0.75 -35.78 22.11
N SER A 248 -1.15 -35.69 23.37
CA SER A 248 -2.15 -36.60 23.99
C SER A 248 -3.53 -36.51 23.34
N PHE A 249 -3.94 -35.31 22.90
CA PHE A 249 -5.19 -35.11 22.16
C PHE A 249 -5.12 -35.72 20.76
N GLY A 250 -3.98 -35.59 20.08
CA GLY A 250 -3.70 -36.26 18.81
C GLY A 250 -3.73 -37.79 18.93
N GLU A 251 -3.18 -38.35 20.00
CA GLU A 251 -3.21 -39.79 20.29
C GLU A 251 -4.63 -40.29 20.59
N GLN A 252 -5.44 -39.49 21.30
CA GLN A 252 -6.85 -39.80 21.56
C GLN A 252 -7.72 -39.77 20.30
N LEU A 253 -7.37 -38.97 19.29
CA LEU A 253 -8.08 -38.93 18.00
C LEU A 253 -7.70 -40.09 17.07
N VAL A 254 -6.51 -40.69 17.23
CA VAL A 254 -6.06 -41.87 16.47
C VAL A 254 -6.60 -43.17 17.09
N ALA A 255 -7.02 -43.14 18.36
CA ALA A 255 -7.74 -44.24 18.98
C ALA A 255 -9.17 -44.34 18.40
N LYS A 256 -9.44 -45.47 17.75
CA LYS A 256 -10.69 -45.85 17.06
C LYS A 256 -11.96 -45.52 17.89
N PRO A 257 -13.03 -44.96 17.29
CA PRO A 257 -14.20 -44.51 18.02
C PRO A 257 -15.02 -45.69 18.55
N THR A 258 -15.29 -45.69 19.85
CA THR A 258 -16.36 -46.50 20.48
C THR A 258 -17.52 -45.54 20.79
N ALA A 259 -18.60 -45.60 20.00
CA ALA A 259 -19.91 -45.05 20.39
C ALA A 259 -20.56 -45.98 21.45
N PRO A 260 -21.52 -45.56 22.30
CA PRO A 260 -22.56 -44.52 22.15
C PRO A 260 -22.65 -43.59 23.40
N SER A 261 -23.53 -42.61 23.61
CA SER A 261 -24.97 -42.51 23.35
C SER A 261 -25.43 -41.06 23.52
N ILE A 262 -26.37 -40.64 22.68
CA ILE A 262 -27.06 -39.35 22.73
C ILE A 262 -28.16 -39.43 23.80
N ALA A 263 -28.19 -38.47 24.73
CA ALA A 263 -29.35 -38.20 25.56
C ALA A 263 -29.58 -36.67 25.64
N VAL A 264 -30.69 -36.24 25.05
CA VAL A 264 -31.38 -34.93 25.19
C VAL A 264 -32.87 -35.31 25.10
N PRO A 265 -33.85 -34.78 25.87
CA PRO A 265 -34.08 -33.35 26.20
C PRO A 265 -34.57 -33.10 27.66
N LYS A 266 -34.70 -31.88 28.20
CA LYS A 266 -35.73 -30.87 27.89
C LYS A 266 -35.53 -29.55 28.68
N PRO A 267 -36.27 -28.48 28.32
CA PRO A 267 -35.92 -27.07 28.47
C PRO A 267 -36.57 -26.40 29.70
N VAL A 268 -36.10 -25.18 30.03
CA VAL A 268 -36.78 -24.28 30.97
C VAL A 268 -37.00 -22.92 30.32
N ASP A 269 -38.16 -22.37 30.66
CA ASP A 269 -38.99 -21.37 30.03
C ASP A 269 -38.47 -19.95 29.89
N ALA A 270 -39.18 -19.25 29.00
CA ALA A 270 -39.21 -17.83 28.74
C ALA A 270 -39.83 -17.00 29.87
N THR A 271 -39.30 -15.79 30.10
CA THR A 271 -39.96 -14.53 30.53
C THR A 271 -38.81 -13.51 30.71
N ASN A 272 -38.82 -12.23 30.33
CA ASN A 272 -39.84 -11.21 30.19
C ASN A 272 -39.32 -10.06 29.30
N ALA A 273 -40.25 -9.34 28.68
CA ALA A 273 -40.14 -7.94 28.23
C ALA A 273 -41.31 -7.17 28.89
N PRO A 274 -41.50 -5.85 28.70
CA PRO A 274 -40.65 -4.64 28.74
C PRO A 274 -41.20 -3.68 29.87
N PRO A 275 -40.94 -2.34 29.95
CA PRO A 275 -41.35 -1.28 28.99
C PRO A 275 -40.26 -0.20 28.76
N ALA A 276 -40.07 0.33 27.54
CA ALA A 276 -40.72 1.52 26.97
C ALA A 276 -40.69 2.80 27.85
N THR A 277 -39.95 3.81 27.41
CA THR A 277 -40.25 5.22 27.72
C THR A 277 -39.91 6.09 26.52
N THR A 278 -40.97 6.66 25.95
CA THR A 278 -41.03 7.77 25.01
C THR A 278 -40.61 9.08 25.69
N VAL A 279 -39.84 9.94 25.02
CA VAL A 279 -40.12 11.38 25.02
C VAL A 279 -39.72 11.98 23.66
N ASP A 280 -40.68 12.73 23.14
CA ASP A 280 -40.70 13.57 21.95
C ASP A 280 -40.11 14.96 22.28
N SER A 281 -39.51 15.65 21.30
CA SER A 281 -39.70 17.09 21.03
C SER A 281 -38.67 17.63 20.04
N THR A 282 -39.23 18.12 18.94
CA THR A 282 -38.74 19.10 17.96
C THR A 282 -38.26 20.43 18.56
N VAL A 283 -37.40 21.17 17.82
CA VAL A 283 -37.63 22.56 17.32
C VAL A 283 -36.31 23.14 16.74
N ASP A 284 -36.38 23.56 15.48
CA ASP A 284 -35.47 24.42 14.69
C ASP A 284 -35.82 25.92 14.94
N PRO A 285 -35.27 26.99 14.29
CA PRO A 285 -34.08 27.18 13.46
C PRO A 285 -33.36 28.54 13.77
N THR A 286 -32.61 29.06 12.77
CA THR A 286 -32.04 30.42 12.55
C THR A 286 -30.67 30.71 13.19
N GLY A 287 -29.70 31.32 12.51
CA GLY A 287 -29.61 31.90 11.16
C GLY A 287 -28.41 32.86 11.08
N ASN A 288 -27.98 33.16 9.85
CA ASN A 288 -27.10 34.27 9.42
C ASN A 288 -25.59 34.23 9.75
N VAL A 289 -24.65 34.80 8.97
CA VAL A 289 -24.46 35.27 7.56
C VAL A 289 -23.01 35.85 7.54
N GLU A 290 -22.48 36.18 6.35
CA GLU A 290 -21.28 36.98 6.03
C GLU A 290 -19.94 36.22 5.96
N GLN A 291 -19.32 35.90 4.81
CA GLN A 291 -19.07 36.63 3.54
C GLN A 291 -17.97 37.71 3.68
N GLY A 292 -16.86 37.53 2.93
CA GLY A 292 -15.73 38.46 2.91
C GLY A 292 -14.57 37.99 2.03
N ALA A 293 -14.71 38.21 0.72
CA ALA A 293 -13.69 38.01 -0.31
C ALA A 293 -12.81 39.25 -0.50
N SER A 294 -11.54 39.09 -0.95
CA SER A 294 -10.82 39.94 -1.93
C SER A 294 -9.39 39.40 -2.16
N ALA A 295 -9.03 38.91 -3.35
CA ALA A 295 -8.32 39.59 -4.46
C ALA A 295 -6.85 40.00 -4.11
N ALA A 296 -5.80 39.41 -4.70
CA ALA A 296 -5.29 39.42 -6.09
C ALA A 296 -4.32 40.59 -6.41
N ALA A 297 -3.05 40.24 -6.71
CA ALA A 297 -2.06 40.93 -7.56
C ALA A 297 -0.78 40.06 -7.52
N THR A 298 -0.33 39.34 -8.56
CA THR A 298 0.23 39.73 -9.87
C THR A 298 1.45 40.63 -9.75
N GLU A 299 2.68 40.12 -9.96
CA GLU A 299 3.69 40.74 -10.84
C GLU A 299 4.96 39.86 -11.10
N LYS A 300 5.17 39.55 -12.40
CA LYS A 300 6.40 39.33 -13.21
C LYS A 300 7.70 38.66 -12.69
N ALA A 301 8.08 37.60 -13.42
CA ALA A 301 9.45 37.24 -13.84
C ALA A 301 9.92 38.14 -15.04
N PRO A 302 11.19 38.18 -15.53
CA PRO A 302 12.08 37.05 -15.95
C PRO A 302 13.61 37.39 -15.82
N PRO A 303 14.62 36.77 -16.51
CA PRO A 303 14.74 35.52 -17.28
C PRO A 303 15.94 34.59 -16.89
N GLU A 304 15.97 33.39 -17.49
CA GLU A 304 17.12 32.47 -17.61
C GLU A 304 18.32 33.05 -18.40
N PRO A 305 19.50 32.40 -18.30
CA PRO A 305 19.95 31.65 -19.48
C PRO A 305 20.50 30.24 -19.19
N SER A 306 20.12 29.30 -20.06
CA SER A 306 20.81 28.03 -20.37
C SER A 306 22.11 28.29 -21.17
N PRO A 307 22.88 27.28 -21.65
CA PRO A 307 23.32 26.00 -21.09
C PRO A 307 24.86 25.81 -21.21
N THR A 308 25.49 24.94 -20.42
CA THR A 308 26.80 24.37 -20.81
C THR A 308 27.01 22.97 -20.25
N LYS A 309 27.20 22.01 -21.16
CA LYS A 309 27.86 20.71 -20.98
C LYS A 309 29.06 20.71 -21.96
N PRO A 310 30.03 19.78 -21.88
CA PRO A 310 30.33 18.81 -20.83
C PRO A 310 31.83 18.79 -20.43
N ALA A 311 32.16 18.28 -19.24
CA ALA A 311 33.54 17.87 -18.92
C ALA A 311 33.54 16.45 -18.34
N VAL A 312 34.27 15.58 -19.04
CA VAL A 312 34.51 14.16 -18.74
C VAL A 312 35.74 14.07 -17.82
N SER A 313 35.67 13.32 -16.72
CA SER A 313 36.56 12.16 -16.48
C SER A 313 36.53 11.62 -15.02
N VAL A 314 36.73 10.30 -14.97
CA VAL A 314 37.15 9.42 -13.86
C VAL A 314 36.09 8.90 -12.88
N SER A 315 35.33 7.90 -13.36
CA SER A 315 34.87 6.79 -12.54
C SER A 315 35.10 5.51 -13.34
N SER A 316 36.09 4.70 -12.96
CA SER A 316 36.48 3.47 -13.69
C SER A 316 35.41 2.37 -13.68
N TYR A 317 34.30 2.57 -12.98
CA TYR A 317 33.16 1.68 -12.93
C TYR A 317 31.85 2.47 -13.08
N PRO A 318 30.77 1.86 -13.57
CA PRO A 318 29.45 2.48 -13.61
C PRO A 318 29.01 2.98 -12.23
N PRO A 319 28.28 4.10 -12.13
CA PRO A 319 27.82 4.66 -10.84
C PRO A 319 27.10 3.64 -9.96
N ILE A 320 26.30 2.77 -10.57
CA ILE A 320 25.58 1.70 -9.89
C ILE A 320 26.49 0.72 -9.14
N VAL A 321 27.69 0.43 -9.67
CA VAL A 321 28.67 -0.46 -9.02
C VAL A 321 29.24 0.23 -7.79
N LEU A 322 29.62 1.50 -7.91
CA LEU A 322 30.15 2.27 -6.78
C LEU A 322 29.11 2.49 -5.69
N ASP A 323 27.85 2.71 -6.05
CA ASP A 323 26.76 2.90 -5.10
C ASP A 323 26.45 1.62 -4.33
N ILE A 324 26.55 0.44 -4.98
CA ILE A 324 26.44 -0.87 -4.29
C ILE A 324 27.53 -1.01 -3.22
N PHE A 325 28.80 -0.73 -3.56
CA PHE A 325 29.89 -0.84 -2.59
C PHE A 325 29.82 0.20 -1.49
N LYS A 326 29.46 1.45 -1.80
CA LYS A 326 29.22 2.49 -0.79
C LYS A 326 28.10 2.12 0.17
N ALA A 327 27.01 1.54 -0.33
CA ALA A 327 25.90 1.10 0.50
C ALA A 327 26.32 -0.04 1.45
N ILE A 328 27.11 -1.00 0.97
CA ILE A 328 27.65 -2.09 1.80
C ILE A 328 28.57 -1.53 2.90
N CYS A 329 29.43 -0.55 2.57
CA CYS A 329 30.32 0.09 3.54
C CYS A 329 29.59 0.97 4.57
N ALA A 330 28.38 1.44 4.27
CA ALA A 330 27.56 2.25 5.17
C ALA A 330 26.67 1.44 6.12
N GLN A 331 26.75 0.10 6.12
CA GLN A 331 25.96 -0.74 7.02
C GLN A 331 26.47 -0.67 8.47
N GLU A 332 25.54 -0.62 9.43
CA GLU A 332 25.85 -0.67 10.87
C GLU A 332 26.59 -1.96 11.26
N ASP A 333 26.36 -3.06 10.54
CA ASP A 333 27.01 -4.36 10.75
C ASP A 333 28.35 -4.53 9.99
N TYR A 334 28.90 -3.48 9.38
CA TYR A 334 30.07 -3.56 8.48
C TYR A 334 31.30 -4.24 9.13
N GLU A 335 31.55 -4.00 10.42
CA GLU A 335 32.65 -4.64 11.16
C GLU A 335 32.44 -6.16 11.36
N HIS A 336 31.19 -6.61 11.49
CA HIS A 336 30.85 -8.04 11.54
C HIS A 336 30.97 -8.67 10.14
N LEU A 337 30.60 -7.93 9.09
CA LEU A 337 30.77 -8.37 7.71
C LEU A 337 32.24 -8.57 7.35
N ARG A 338 33.12 -7.66 7.76
CA ARG A 338 34.58 -7.77 7.55
C ARG A 338 35.16 -9.06 8.11
N LYS A 339 34.68 -9.51 9.28
CA LYS A 339 35.12 -10.76 9.93
C LYS A 339 34.58 -12.03 9.27
N SER A 340 33.48 -11.91 8.51
CA SER A 340 32.85 -13.04 7.80
C SER A 340 33.42 -13.31 6.41
N CYS A 341 34.32 -12.44 5.93
CA CYS A 341 34.96 -12.55 4.62
C CYS A 341 36.33 -13.26 4.74
N ASN A 342 36.58 -14.23 3.87
CA ASN A 342 37.85 -14.96 3.81
C ASN A 342 38.64 -14.58 2.55
N GLU A 343 39.95 -14.33 2.68
CA GLU A 343 40.82 -14.07 1.54
C GLU A 343 41.25 -15.36 0.85
N THR A 344 41.36 -15.34 -0.47
CA THR A 344 41.82 -16.47 -1.30
C THR A 344 42.74 -15.93 -2.40
N GLU A 345 43.58 -16.77 -3.00
CA GLU A 345 44.56 -16.36 -4.03
C GLU A 345 43.91 -15.60 -5.21
N SER A 346 42.67 -15.97 -5.56
CA SER A 346 41.88 -15.40 -6.65
C SER A 346 41.05 -14.16 -6.26
N GLY A 347 40.91 -13.83 -4.97
CA GLY A 347 39.95 -12.81 -4.55
C GLY A 347 39.50 -12.85 -3.09
N ILE A 348 38.30 -12.33 -2.81
CA ILE A 348 37.67 -12.34 -1.49
C ILE A 348 36.34 -13.10 -1.52
N VAL A 349 36.16 -14.03 -0.59
CA VAL A 349 34.93 -14.79 -0.42
C VAL A 349 33.98 -13.99 0.46
N VAL A 350 32.82 -13.64 -0.09
CA VAL A 350 31.78 -12.86 0.59
C VAL A 350 30.46 -13.64 0.67
N PRO A 351 29.74 -13.61 1.80
CA PRO A 351 28.37 -14.11 1.88
C PRO A 351 27.42 -13.35 0.93
N VAL A 352 26.56 -14.08 0.21
CA VAL A 352 25.59 -13.47 -0.73
C VAL A 352 24.53 -12.63 0.01
N THR A 353 24.35 -12.87 1.31
CA THR A 353 23.48 -12.10 2.21
C THR A 353 23.90 -10.64 2.35
N ILE A 354 25.16 -10.29 2.09
CA ILE A 354 25.66 -8.90 2.13
C ILE A 354 24.92 -8.04 1.10
N PHE A 355 24.53 -8.63 -0.03
CA PHE A 355 23.83 -7.94 -1.10
C PHE A 355 22.31 -7.84 -0.89
N ALA A 356 21.75 -8.53 0.11
CA ALA A 356 20.30 -8.62 0.31
C ALA A 356 19.68 -7.39 0.99
N LYS A 357 20.49 -6.54 1.64
CA LYS A 357 19.99 -5.44 2.48
C LYS A 357 19.76 -4.12 1.75
N HIS A 358 20.02 -4.02 0.44
CA HIS A 358 19.93 -2.75 -0.29
C HIS A 358 19.15 -2.85 -1.60
N GLY A 359 17.82 -2.83 -1.52
CA GLY A 359 16.89 -2.42 -2.60
C GLY A 359 16.93 -3.18 -3.94
N LEU A 360 17.90 -4.07 -4.15
CA LEU A 360 18.15 -4.88 -5.33
C LEU A 360 18.24 -6.34 -4.90
N PRO A 361 17.60 -7.28 -5.62
CA PRO A 361 17.77 -8.70 -5.35
C PRO A 361 19.25 -9.11 -5.47
N SER A 362 19.75 -9.96 -4.57
CA SER A 362 21.16 -10.42 -4.59
C SER A 362 21.55 -11.05 -5.94
N SER A 363 20.60 -11.67 -6.65
CA SER A 363 20.81 -12.20 -8.01
C SER A 363 21.16 -11.10 -9.02
N LYS A 364 20.49 -9.94 -8.94
CA LYS A 364 20.71 -8.80 -9.82
C LYS A 364 22.03 -8.09 -9.49
N VAL A 365 22.39 -8.02 -8.21
CA VAL A 365 23.70 -7.50 -7.79
C VAL A 365 24.84 -8.39 -8.29
N LEU A 366 24.71 -9.71 -8.15
CA LEU A 366 25.71 -10.66 -8.67
C LEU A 366 25.83 -10.59 -10.20
N GLN A 367 24.71 -10.38 -10.92
CA GLN A 367 24.74 -10.16 -12.37
C GLN A 367 25.51 -8.89 -12.73
N ILE A 368 25.22 -7.76 -12.06
CA ILE A 368 25.93 -6.49 -12.29
C ILE A 368 27.44 -6.65 -12.00
N LEU A 369 27.80 -7.38 -10.95
CA LEU A 369 29.22 -7.64 -10.63
C LEU A 369 29.88 -8.57 -11.66
N ALA A 370 29.16 -9.54 -12.21
CA ALA A 370 29.65 -10.38 -13.31
C ALA A 370 29.87 -9.57 -14.59
N ASP A 371 28.91 -8.75 -14.98
CA ASP A 371 28.95 -7.91 -16.18
C ASP A 371 30.12 -6.90 -16.14
N ASN A 372 30.51 -6.48 -14.94
CA ASN A 372 31.64 -5.56 -14.70
C ASN A 372 32.95 -6.27 -14.35
N LYS A 373 33.05 -7.60 -14.55
CA LYS A 373 34.25 -8.42 -14.28
C LYS A 373 34.75 -8.34 -12.84
N LEU A 374 33.84 -8.14 -11.89
CA LEU A 374 34.13 -8.06 -10.45
C LEU A 374 33.81 -9.37 -9.71
N LEU A 375 33.15 -10.32 -10.37
CA LEU A 375 32.82 -11.64 -9.85
C LEU A 375 33.70 -12.73 -10.50
N VAL A 376 34.32 -13.58 -9.69
CA VAL A 376 35.16 -14.71 -10.13
C VAL A 376 34.33 -15.99 -10.21
N GLN A 377 33.64 -16.33 -9.12
CA GLN A 377 32.88 -17.58 -9.03
C GLN A 377 31.78 -17.45 -7.97
N ILE A 378 30.67 -18.16 -8.15
CA ILE A 378 29.63 -18.33 -7.13
C ILE A 378 29.75 -19.77 -6.61
N SER A 379 29.68 -19.97 -5.28
CA SER A 379 29.66 -21.31 -4.68
C SER A 379 28.44 -22.11 -5.17
N ASP A 380 28.60 -23.43 -5.34
CA ASP A 380 27.50 -24.33 -5.73
C ASP A 380 26.30 -24.27 -4.78
N SER A 381 26.54 -23.96 -3.51
CA SER A 381 25.51 -23.74 -2.50
C SER A 381 24.77 -22.40 -2.62
N ARG A 382 25.24 -21.50 -3.49
CA ARG A 382 24.83 -20.08 -3.65
C ARG A 382 24.86 -19.25 -2.36
N ARG A 383 25.54 -19.71 -1.32
CA ARG A 383 25.66 -19.01 -0.03
C ARG A 383 26.82 -18.01 -0.01
N SER A 384 27.83 -18.22 -0.85
CA SER A 384 29.00 -17.35 -0.97
C SER A 384 29.40 -17.08 -2.42
N ALA A 385 30.04 -15.95 -2.65
CA ALA A 385 30.58 -15.52 -3.93
C ALA A 385 32.05 -15.09 -3.77
N ILE A 386 32.88 -15.37 -4.77
CA ILE A 386 34.28 -14.97 -4.83
C ILE A 386 34.35 -13.71 -5.71
N LEU A 387 34.76 -12.60 -5.12
CA LEU A 387 34.96 -11.33 -5.81
C LEU A 387 36.43 -11.10 -6.14
N THR A 388 36.69 -10.36 -7.22
CA THR A 388 38.07 -10.04 -7.66
C THR A 388 38.82 -9.15 -6.66
N LYS A 389 40.15 -9.08 -6.79
CA LYS A 389 40.99 -8.17 -5.99
C LYS A 389 40.64 -6.69 -6.18
N ALA A 390 40.10 -6.31 -7.34
CA ALA A 390 39.60 -4.96 -7.59
C ALA A 390 38.33 -4.65 -6.76
N ALA A 391 37.40 -5.60 -6.68
CA ALA A 391 36.22 -5.48 -5.83
C ALA A 391 36.58 -5.46 -4.33
N ARG A 392 37.64 -6.17 -3.92
CA ARG A 392 38.18 -6.11 -2.55
C ARG A 392 38.59 -4.68 -2.17
N ALA A 393 39.25 -3.94 -3.07
CA ALA A 393 39.64 -2.55 -2.81
C ALA A 393 38.44 -1.60 -2.67
N LEU A 394 37.29 -1.93 -3.28
CA LEU A 394 36.05 -1.16 -3.16
C LEU A 394 35.26 -1.51 -1.88
N LEU A 395 35.35 -2.76 -1.41
CA LEU A 395 34.71 -3.23 -0.17
C LEU A 395 35.50 -2.86 1.08
N PHE A 396 36.83 -2.91 1.00
CA PHE A 396 37.75 -2.64 2.09
C PHE A 396 38.81 -1.65 1.58
N PRO A 397 38.45 -0.35 1.44
CA PRO A 397 39.43 0.65 1.09
C PRO A 397 40.50 0.67 2.17
N SER A 398 41.77 0.49 1.77
CA SER A 398 42.90 0.65 2.68
C SER A 398 42.85 2.08 3.23
N THR A 399 42.72 2.22 4.54
CA THR A 399 42.90 3.51 5.20
C THR A 399 44.29 4.05 4.85
N PRO A 400 44.44 5.32 4.48
CA PRO A 400 45.77 5.92 4.30
C PRO A 400 46.58 5.92 5.59
#